data_AF-A0A1B8V8U2-F1
#
_entry.id   AF-A0A1B8V8U2-F1
#
_cell.length_a   1.000
_cell.length_b   1.000
_cell.length_c   1.000
_cell.angle_alpha   90.00
_cell.angle_beta   90.00
_cell.angle_gamma   90.00
#
_symmetry.space_group_name_H-M   'P 1'
#
loop_
_entity.id
_entity.type
_entity.pdbx_description
1 polymer ?
#
loop_
_entity_poly.entity_id
_entity_poly.type
_entity_poly.pdbx_seq_one_letter_code
_entity_poly.pdbx_strand_id
1 'polypeptide(L)'
;MKHDSFRSLYYALIQHSGEGRYEELLKRSLEELHALMSTLEPLKRLNSSRPGTVDQEKLQELFALSVINEHLLCASDFSLSEYQQFFRALGFVPFDPPAQFNPALCEVMSVDNSTAEQSIALGHCHWPGLKFGELIFSRCAVDISCPQSLQIINGFADCSTLYFTNHRNHRPVHDLSHGWGNNSRWRTAFHRTYEIGNLTLYNVDGSIDLADPEAAETLKDLELQRLALVEAQELLIHRCQVGASRQMHDYFPYDWTMAIAGNPQWPLRPENIMSIEQALADSLVNEQPLAE
;
A
#
# COMPACT_ATOMS: atom_id res chain seq x y z
N MET A 1 7.05 -24.42 16.86
CA MET A 1 5.59 -24.29 17.07
C MET A 1 5.01 -24.17 15.68
N LYS A 2 3.93 -24.89 15.33
CA LYS A 2 3.35 -24.77 13.99
C LYS A 2 2.58 -23.45 13.90
N HIS A 3 2.84 -22.67 12.86
CA HIS A 3 2.07 -21.46 12.57
C HIS A 3 1.16 -21.73 11.38
N ASP A 4 -0.13 -21.92 11.65
CA ASP A 4 -1.15 -22.25 10.64
C ASP A 4 -1.75 -21.03 9.94
N SER A 5 -1.40 -19.83 10.42
CA SER A 5 -1.87 -18.53 9.93
C SER A 5 -0.81 -17.44 10.21
N PHE A 6 -0.81 -16.37 9.42
CA PHE A 6 0.05 -15.20 9.71
C PHE A 6 -0.34 -14.53 11.02
N ARG A 7 -1.61 -14.59 11.40
CA ARG A 7 -2.08 -14.14 12.72
C ARG A 7 -1.35 -14.86 13.87
N SER A 8 -1.24 -16.19 13.81
CA SER A 8 -0.56 -16.96 14.84
C SER A 8 0.93 -16.59 14.94
N LEU A 9 1.57 -16.33 13.80
CA LEU A 9 2.96 -15.89 13.72
C LEU A 9 3.15 -14.51 14.33
N TYR A 10 2.24 -13.56 14.05
CA TYR A 10 2.27 -12.23 14.67
C TYR A 10 2.23 -12.31 16.20
N TYR A 11 1.33 -13.13 16.76
CA TYR A 11 1.28 -13.27 18.22
C TYR A 11 2.54 -13.89 18.79
N ALA A 12 3.13 -14.87 18.11
CA ALA A 12 4.41 -15.43 18.52
C ALA A 12 5.54 -14.39 18.46
N LEU A 13 5.56 -13.52 17.44
CA LEU A 13 6.56 -12.45 17.30
C LEU A 13 6.52 -11.46 18.46
N ILE A 14 5.32 -11.04 18.89
CA ILE A 14 5.18 -10.06 19.98
C ILE A 14 5.32 -10.68 21.38
N GLN A 15 5.13 -11.99 21.51
CA GLN A 15 5.30 -12.72 22.78
C GLN A 15 6.74 -13.22 22.98
N HIS A 16 7.54 -13.28 21.92
CA HIS A 16 8.92 -13.73 22.00
C HIS A 16 9.80 -12.70 22.73
N SER A 17 10.31 -13.08 23.91
CA SER A 17 11.15 -12.23 24.75
C SER A 17 12.66 -12.45 24.60
N GLY A 18 13.07 -13.43 23.78
CA GLY A 18 14.48 -13.75 23.53
C GLY A 18 15.09 -13.03 22.33
N GLU A 19 16.42 -12.89 22.33
CA GLU A 19 17.22 -12.52 21.16
C GLU A 19 17.09 -13.60 20.06
N GLY A 20 17.28 -13.24 18.79
CA GLY A 20 17.28 -14.22 17.69
C GLY A 20 15.89 -14.55 17.11
N ARG A 21 14.90 -13.64 17.22
CA ARG A 21 13.54 -13.82 16.66
C ARG A 21 13.53 -14.23 15.18
N TYR A 22 14.52 -13.79 14.39
CA TYR A 22 14.65 -14.22 13.00
C TYR A 22 14.90 -15.74 12.87
N GLU A 23 15.98 -16.24 13.46
CA GLU A 23 16.38 -17.64 13.35
C GLU A 23 15.43 -18.58 14.10
N GLU A 24 14.95 -18.18 15.27
CA GLU A 24 14.17 -19.04 16.15
C GLU A 24 12.69 -19.12 15.78
N LEU A 25 12.15 -18.07 15.15
CA LEU A 25 10.73 -17.98 14.81
C LEU A 25 10.50 -17.86 13.30
N LEU A 26 10.96 -16.78 12.66
CA LEU A 26 10.63 -16.52 11.25
C LEU A 26 11.15 -17.62 10.33
N LYS A 27 12.44 -17.95 10.43
CA LYS A 27 13.10 -18.93 9.57
C LYS A 27 12.55 -20.35 9.77
N ARG A 28 12.30 -20.73 11.04
CA ARG A 28 11.72 -22.05 11.36
C ARG A 28 10.29 -22.22 10.86
N SER A 29 9.56 -21.12 10.73
CA SER A 29 8.17 -21.15 10.25
C SER A 29 8.06 -21.22 8.72
N LEU A 30 9.16 -21.02 7.98
CA LEU A 30 9.10 -20.85 6.51
C LEU A 30 8.42 -22.00 5.77
N GLU A 31 8.64 -23.25 6.17
CA GLU A 31 8.01 -24.41 5.52
C GLU A 31 6.47 -24.34 5.59
N GLU A 32 5.93 -23.98 6.74
CA GLU A 32 4.49 -23.85 6.97
C GLU A 32 3.93 -22.60 6.26
N LEU A 33 4.69 -21.50 6.32
CA LEU A 33 4.32 -20.26 5.63
C LEU A 33 4.35 -20.43 4.10
N HIS A 34 5.21 -21.29 3.54
CA HIS A 34 5.18 -21.61 2.11
C HIS A 34 3.88 -22.28 1.69
N ALA A 35 3.37 -23.21 2.51
CA ALA A 35 2.07 -23.81 2.25
C ALA A 35 0.96 -22.74 2.27
N LEU A 36 0.99 -21.82 3.24
CA LEU A 36 0.04 -20.72 3.31
C LEU A 36 0.15 -19.78 2.10
N MET A 37 1.37 -19.36 1.75
CA MET A 37 1.64 -18.50 0.58
C MET A 37 1.17 -19.14 -0.73
N SER A 38 1.26 -20.47 -0.86
CA SER A 38 0.75 -21.17 -2.06
C SER A 38 -0.75 -20.98 -2.28
N THR A 39 -1.53 -20.79 -1.20
CA THR A 39 -2.96 -20.52 -1.30
C THR A 39 -3.26 -19.08 -1.76
N LEU A 40 -2.31 -18.17 -1.51
CA LEU A 40 -2.36 -16.76 -1.86
C LEU A 40 -1.78 -16.48 -3.26
N GLU A 41 -1.12 -17.45 -3.88
CA GLU A 41 -0.50 -17.33 -5.21
C GLU A 41 -1.41 -16.67 -6.28
N PRO A 42 -2.73 -16.95 -6.35
CA PRO A 42 -3.60 -16.27 -7.32
C PRO A 42 -3.65 -14.75 -7.15
N LEU A 43 -3.40 -14.22 -5.95
CA LEU A 43 -3.36 -12.78 -5.67
C LEU A 43 -2.16 -12.08 -6.33
N LYS A 44 -1.16 -12.83 -6.82
CA LYS A 44 -0.02 -12.24 -7.54
C LYS A 44 -0.43 -11.50 -8.81
N ARG A 45 -1.56 -11.86 -9.41
CA ARG A 45 -2.03 -11.28 -10.66
C ARG A 45 -3.47 -10.86 -10.53
N LEU A 46 -3.81 -9.66 -11.01
CA LEU A 46 -5.18 -9.17 -10.92
C LEU A 46 -6.14 -10.03 -11.75
N ASN A 47 -5.71 -10.52 -12.91
CA ASN A 47 -6.51 -11.38 -13.78
C ASN A 47 -6.91 -12.71 -13.09
N SER A 48 -6.09 -13.21 -12.18
CA SER A 48 -6.37 -14.42 -11.38
C SER A 48 -7.15 -14.13 -10.09
N SER A 49 -7.39 -12.86 -9.77
CA SER A 49 -7.96 -12.41 -8.50
C SER A 49 -8.81 -11.15 -8.69
N ARG A 50 -9.76 -11.20 -9.62
CA ARG A 50 -10.61 -10.05 -9.93
C ARG A 50 -11.37 -9.54 -8.70
N PRO A 51 -11.66 -8.23 -8.62
CA PRO A 51 -12.47 -7.66 -7.54
C PRO A 51 -13.76 -8.46 -7.32
N GLY A 52 -14.13 -8.70 -6.07
CA GLY A 52 -15.32 -9.47 -5.69
C GLY A 52 -15.25 -10.99 -5.91
N THR A 53 -14.17 -11.52 -6.49
CA THR A 53 -14.00 -12.97 -6.72
C THR A 53 -13.05 -13.64 -5.72
N VAL A 54 -12.33 -12.85 -4.94
CA VAL A 54 -11.34 -13.33 -3.98
C VAL A 54 -12.05 -13.71 -2.67
N ASP A 55 -11.68 -14.87 -2.14
CA ASP A 55 -12.10 -15.28 -0.80
C ASP A 55 -11.60 -14.30 0.27
N GLN A 56 -12.51 -13.83 1.11
CA GLN A 56 -12.22 -12.91 2.20
C GLN A 56 -11.13 -13.44 3.15
N GLU A 57 -11.08 -14.75 3.39
CA GLU A 57 -10.06 -15.35 4.27
C GLU A 57 -8.64 -15.13 3.72
N LYS A 58 -8.47 -15.15 2.39
CA LYS A 58 -7.17 -14.88 1.75
C LYS A 58 -6.75 -13.42 1.92
N LEU A 59 -7.70 -12.49 1.81
CA LEU A 59 -7.44 -11.07 2.05
C LEU A 59 -7.09 -10.81 3.53
N GLN A 60 -7.71 -11.53 4.45
CA GLN A 60 -7.42 -11.45 5.89
C GLN A 60 -6.04 -12.02 6.23
N GLU A 61 -5.62 -13.11 5.60
CA GLU A 61 -4.26 -13.66 5.78
C GLU A 61 -3.20 -12.71 5.23
N LEU A 62 -3.43 -12.11 4.06
CA LEU A 62 -2.52 -11.13 3.51
C LEU A 62 -2.46 -9.85 4.37
N PHE A 63 -3.58 -9.45 4.97
CA PHE A 63 -3.64 -8.37 5.96
C PHE A 63 -2.84 -8.74 7.21
N ALA A 64 -2.95 -9.96 7.71
CA ALA A 64 -2.15 -10.38 8.85
C ALA A 64 -0.64 -10.36 8.55
N LEU A 65 -0.25 -10.74 7.31
CA LEU A 65 1.13 -10.59 6.85
C LEU A 65 1.56 -9.12 6.73
N SER A 66 0.66 -8.20 6.37
CA SER A 66 0.99 -6.76 6.32
C SER A 66 1.23 -6.19 7.72
N VAL A 67 0.47 -6.62 8.72
CA VAL A 67 0.73 -6.27 10.13
C VAL A 67 2.11 -6.79 10.60
N ILE A 68 2.51 -8.00 10.18
CA ILE A 68 3.86 -8.52 10.44
C ILE A 68 4.90 -7.64 9.74
N ASN A 69 4.73 -7.32 8.45
CA ASN A 69 5.64 -6.46 7.70
C ASN A 69 5.94 -5.16 8.45
N GLU A 70 4.89 -4.48 8.90
CA GLU A 70 5.02 -3.21 9.61
C GLU A 70 5.64 -3.35 10.99
N HIS A 71 5.35 -4.44 11.71
CA HIS A 71 6.02 -4.75 12.97
C HIS A 71 7.52 -4.95 12.76
N LEU A 72 7.93 -5.70 11.73
CA LEU A 72 9.33 -5.95 11.42
C LEU A 72 10.08 -4.67 11.02
N LEU A 73 9.44 -3.78 10.25
CA LEU A 73 10.02 -2.48 9.88
C LEU A 73 10.20 -1.54 11.07
N CYS A 74 9.33 -1.62 12.09
CA CYS A 74 9.40 -0.77 13.28
C CYS A 74 10.24 -1.36 14.41
N ALA A 75 10.61 -2.64 14.32
CA ALA A 75 11.36 -3.36 15.33
C ALA A 75 12.86 -3.13 15.20
N SER A 76 13.53 -2.78 16.30
CA SER A 76 14.96 -2.43 16.32
C SER A 76 15.90 -3.63 16.26
N ASP A 77 15.39 -4.85 16.40
CA ASP A 77 16.15 -6.09 16.53
C ASP A 77 16.13 -6.96 15.25
N PHE A 78 15.58 -6.44 14.16
CA PHE A 78 15.72 -7.04 12.84
C PHE A 78 16.61 -6.17 11.96
N SER A 79 17.61 -6.79 11.33
CA SER A 79 18.37 -6.13 10.28
C SER A 79 17.55 -6.06 8.99
N LEU A 80 17.88 -5.08 8.13
CA LEU A 80 17.29 -4.96 6.80
C LEU A 80 17.50 -6.22 5.96
N SER A 81 18.65 -6.89 6.13
CA SER A 81 18.97 -8.13 5.42
C SER A 81 18.03 -9.28 5.83
N GLU A 82 17.79 -9.45 7.13
CA GLU A 82 16.86 -10.46 7.65
C GLU A 82 15.43 -10.20 7.18
N TYR A 83 14.99 -8.95 7.24
CA TYR A 83 13.69 -8.52 6.71
C TYR A 83 13.53 -8.91 5.24
N GLN A 84 14.50 -8.54 4.38
CA GLN A 84 14.43 -8.87 2.96
C GLN A 84 14.53 -10.39 2.72
N GLN A 85 15.35 -11.11 3.49
CA GLN A 85 15.50 -12.55 3.35
C GLN A 85 14.20 -13.28 3.69
N PHE A 86 13.49 -12.85 4.74
CA PHE A 86 12.17 -13.39 5.09
C PHE A 86 11.17 -13.22 3.95
N PHE A 87 10.99 -12.00 3.45
CA PHE A 87 10.00 -11.74 2.40
C PHE A 87 10.37 -12.38 1.06
N ARG A 88 11.67 -12.43 0.70
CA ARG A 88 12.13 -13.20 -0.48
C ARG A 88 11.80 -14.69 -0.34
N ALA A 89 11.99 -15.26 0.85
CA ALA A 89 11.64 -16.65 1.09
C ALA A 89 10.14 -16.90 0.92
N LEU A 90 9.27 -15.94 1.26
CA LEU A 90 7.82 -16.01 1.02
C LEU A 90 7.40 -15.73 -0.44
N GLY A 91 8.35 -15.45 -1.35
CA GLY A 91 8.08 -15.23 -2.77
C GLY A 91 7.81 -13.77 -3.14
N PHE A 92 8.14 -12.81 -2.26
CA PHE A 92 8.11 -11.39 -2.58
C PHE A 92 9.40 -10.95 -3.27
N VAL A 93 9.29 -9.88 -4.05
CA VAL A 93 10.42 -9.18 -4.67
C VAL A 93 10.58 -7.82 -3.99
N PRO A 94 11.63 -7.63 -3.18
CA PRO A 94 11.97 -6.30 -2.67
C PRO A 94 12.40 -5.38 -3.82
N PHE A 95 12.02 -4.11 -3.74
CA PHE A 95 12.43 -3.10 -4.71
C PHE A 95 12.94 -1.83 -4.00
N ASP A 96 13.97 -1.24 -4.60
CA ASP A 96 14.45 0.09 -4.25
C ASP A 96 13.60 1.18 -4.92
N PRO A 97 13.70 2.44 -4.49
CA PRO A 97 12.93 3.51 -5.08
C PRO A 97 13.15 3.61 -6.61
N PRO A 98 12.08 3.86 -7.38
CA PRO A 98 12.18 4.05 -8.83
C PRO A 98 13.04 5.27 -9.18
N ALA A 99 13.43 5.40 -10.45
CA ALA A 99 14.22 6.57 -10.90
C ALA A 99 13.46 7.91 -10.80
N GLN A 100 12.13 7.87 -10.83
CA GLN A 100 11.24 9.03 -10.65
C GLN A 100 10.25 8.71 -9.54
N PHE A 101 9.92 9.71 -8.70
CA PHE A 101 8.93 9.52 -7.65
C PHE A 101 7.61 8.97 -8.22
N ASN A 102 7.10 7.93 -7.57
CA ASN A 102 5.84 7.30 -7.90
C ASN A 102 5.08 7.06 -6.58
N PRO A 103 3.95 7.73 -6.32
CA PRO A 103 3.21 7.61 -5.06
C PRO A 103 2.63 6.20 -4.83
N ALA A 104 2.50 5.36 -5.86
CA ALA A 104 2.10 3.96 -5.67
C ALA A 104 3.21 3.12 -5.02
N LEU A 105 4.47 3.44 -5.34
CA LEU A 105 5.66 2.70 -4.92
C LEU A 105 6.36 3.33 -3.72
N CYS A 106 6.19 4.64 -3.51
CA CYS A 106 6.87 5.42 -2.49
C CYS A 106 5.92 5.88 -1.38
N GLU A 107 6.34 5.70 -0.13
CA GLU A 107 5.84 6.37 1.07
C GLU A 107 6.77 7.54 1.41
N VAL A 108 6.22 8.72 1.71
CA VAL A 108 7.01 9.91 2.03
C VAL A 108 7.37 9.91 3.52
N MET A 109 8.67 9.87 3.80
CA MET A 109 9.24 9.89 5.16
C MET A 109 9.56 11.29 5.65
N SER A 110 10.12 12.11 4.78
CA SER A 110 10.40 13.52 5.04
C SER A 110 10.36 14.30 3.74
N VAL A 111 10.09 15.60 3.85
CA VAL A 111 10.05 16.51 2.72
C VAL A 111 10.99 17.68 2.94
N ASP A 112 11.88 17.92 2.00
CA ASP A 112 12.61 19.19 1.89
C ASP A 112 12.01 20.06 0.79
N ASN A 113 11.31 21.12 1.20
CA ASN A 113 10.77 22.12 0.27
C ASN A 113 11.71 23.29 -0.03
N SER A 114 12.92 23.32 0.56
CA SER A 114 13.90 24.39 0.36
C SER A 114 14.77 24.21 -0.90
N THR A 115 14.51 23.13 -1.66
CA THR A 115 15.24 22.80 -2.88
C THR A 115 15.02 23.82 -4.01
N ALA A 116 16.04 24.00 -4.86
CA ALA A 116 15.96 24.74 -6.11
C ALA A 116 15.46 23.89 -7.29
N GLU A 117 15.19 22.61 -7.06
CA GLU A 117 14.71 21.69 -8.08
C GLU A 117 13.30 22.03 -8.57
N GLN A 118 13.02 21.67 -9.82
CA GLN A 118 11.72 21.87 -10.45
C GLN A 118 10.81 20.64 -10.40
N SER A 119 11.34 19.51 -9.92
CA SER A 119 10.67 18.22 -9.84
C SER A 119 10.88 17.60 -8.45
N ILE A 120 10.22 16.47 -8.19
CA ILE A 120 10.44 15.68 -6.99
C ILE A 120 11.73 14.86 -7.18
N ALA A 121 12.74 15.09 -6.34
CA ALA A 121 13.89 14.20 -6.22
C ALA A 121 13.73 13.24 -5.05
N LEU A 122 14.26 12.03 -5.24
CA LEU A 122 14.31 10.99 -4.24
C LEU A 122 15.64 11.09 -3.47
N GLY A 123 15.53 11.09 -2.15
CA GLY A 123 16.65 11.09 -1.22
C GLY A 123 16.93 9.71 -0.65
N HIS A 124 17.18 9.64 0.65
CA HIS A 124 17.48 8.39 1.34
C HIS A 124 16.26 7.45 1.34
N CYS A 125 16.53 6.16 1.12
CA CYS A 125 15.56 5.08 1.26
C CYS A 125 15.73 4.41 2.62
N HIS A 126 14.72 4.56 3.48
CA HIS A 126 14.73 4.01 4.84
C HIS A 126 14.44 2.50 4.86
N TRP A 127 13.57 2.04 3.96
CA TRP A 127 13.30 0.62 3.73
C TRP A 127 12.76 0.37 2.32
N PRO A 128 13.03 -0.81 1.72
CA PRO A 128 12.55 -1.16 0.39
C PRO A 128 11.04 -1.41 0.40
N GLY A 129 10.44 -1.32 -0.77
CA GLY A 129 9.07 -1.80 -0.97
C GLY A 129 9.05 -3.29 -1.29
N LEU A 130 7.87 -3.89 -1.30
CA LEU A 130 7.68 -5.31 -1.61
C LEU A 130 6.60 -5.47 -2.68
N LYS A 131 6.90 -6.26 -3.71
CA LYS A 131 5.92 -6.77 -4.68
C LYS A 131 5.67 -8.26 -4.49
N PHE A 132 4.43 -8.68 -4.68
CA PHE A 132 4.04 -10.07 -4.80
C PHE A 132 3.42 -10.28 -6.19
N GLY A 133 4.26 -10.57 -7.18
CA GLY A 133 3.85 -10.46 -8.58
C GLY A 133 3.56 -9.02 -8.97
N GLU A 134 2.37 -8.77 -9.52
CA GLU A 134 1.84 -7.45 -9.87
C GLU A 134 1.34 -6.67 -8.64
N LEU A 135 1.07 -7.34 -7.52
CA LEU A 135 0.57 -6.70 -6.30
C LEU A 135 1.67 -5.90 -5.61
N ILE A 136 1.45 -4.61 -5.40
CA ILE A 136 2.27 -3.76 -4.53
C ILE A 136 1.84 -4.01 -3.09
N PHE A 137 2.62 -4.82 -2.38
CA PHE A 137 2.32 -5.23 -1.01
C PHE A 137 2.71 -4.16 0.01
N SER A 138 3.90 -3.56 -0.14
CA SER A 138 4.35 -2.42 0.65
C SER A 138 5.16 -1.44 -0.19
N ARG A 139 5.17 -0.18 0.23
CA ARG A 139 5.90 0.91 -0.44
C ARG A 139 7.31 1.04 0.14
N CYS A 140 8.26 1.45 -0.69
CA CYS A 140 9.56 1.91 -0.20
C CYS A 140 9.38 3.26 0.49
N ALA A 141 10.08 3.48 1.59
CA ALA A 141 9.99 4.73 2.34
C ALA A 141 11.17 5.64 2.02
N VAL A 142 10.87 6.85 1.55
CA VAL A 142 11.86 7.75 0.98
C VAL A 142 11.74 9.15 1.54
N ASP A 143 12.90 9.78 1.74
CA ASP A 143 12.97 11.23 1.81
C ASP A 143 12.78 11.81 0.41
N ILE A 144 12.12 12.96 0.30
CA ILE A 144 11.99 13.66 -0.97
C ILE A 144 12.38 15.12 -0.83
N SER A 145 12.85 15.71 -1.92
CA SER A 145 12.93 17.16 -2.06
C SER A 145 12.05 17.60 -3.23
N CYS A 146 11.28 18.67 -3.06
CA CYS A 146 10.40 19.17 -4.13
C CYS A 146 10.01 20.64 -3.94
N PRO A 147 9.73 21.37 -5.03
CA PRO A 147 9.25 22.74 -4.92
C PRO A 147 7.83 22.79 -4.33
N GLN A 148 7.55 23.82 -3.53
CA GLN A 148 6.22 24.01 -2.90
C GLN A 148 5.06 24.09 -3.92
N SER A 149 5.35 24.45 -5.18
CA SER A 149 4.35 24.49 -6.25
C SER A 149 3.71 23.15 -6.57
N LEU A 150 4.36 22.03 -6.21
CA LEU A 150 3.78 20.68 -6.33
C LEU A 150 2.84 20.34 -5.18
N GLN A 151 2.64 21.24 -4.22
CA GLN A 151 1.72 21.08 -3.09
C GLN A 151 2.00 19.85 -2.21
N ILE A 152 3.23 19.34 -2.22
CA ILE A 152 3.72 18.37 -1.25
C ILE A 152 4.48 19.14 -0.18
N ILE A 153 3.86 19.33 0.98
CA ILE A 153 4.30 20.29 2.00
C ILE A 153 4.90 19.56 3.20
N ASN A 154 6.10 19.96 3.61
CA ASN A 154 6.72 19.55 4.85
C ASN A 154 5.80 19.83 6.06
N GLY A 155 5.68 18.87 6.97
CA GLY A 155 4.76 18.91 8.09
C GLY A 155 3.34 18.45 7.75
N PHE A 156 3.00 18.28 6.47
CA PHE A 156 1.77 17.63 6.03
C PHE A 156 2.07 16.24 5.48
N ALA A 157 2.89 16.15 4.44
CA ALA A 157 3.16 14.88 3.75
C ALA A 157 3.84 13.82 4.63
N ASP A 158 4.67 14.22 5.59
CA ASP A 158 5.42 13.37 6.51
C ASP A 158 4.73 13.19 7.88
N CYS A 159 3.87 14.12 8.30
CA CYS A 159 3.23 14.08 9.62
C CYS A 159 1.72 13.77 9.61
N SER A 160 1.03 13.83 8.46
CA SER A 160 -0.41 13.53 8.39
C SER A 160 -0.70 12.06 8.66
N THR A 161 -1.96 11.72 8.92
CA THR A 161 -2.34 10.31 9.17
C THR A 161 -2.13 9.48 7.91
N LEU A 162 -1.39 8.38 8.03
CA LEU A 162 -1.20 7.40 6.96
C LEU A 162 -2.28 6.32 7.05
N TYR A 163 -3.17 6.29 6.07
CA TYR A 163 -4.26 5.34 5.93
C TYR A 163 -3.77 3.99 5.40
N PHE A 164 -4.60 2.94 5.57
CA PHE A 164 -4.29 1.56 5.16
C PHE A 164 -3.03 0.99 5.81
N THR A 165 -2.64 1.55 6.95
CA THR A 165 -1.38 1.24 7.62
C THR A 165 -1.66 0.97 9.09
N ASN A 166 -1.18 -0.16 9.60
CA ASN A 166 -1.44 -0.58 10.97
C ASN A 166 -0.52 0.08 11.99
N HIS A 167 0.74 0.33 11.63
CA HIS A 167 1.78 0.81 12.52
C HIS A 167 2.93 1.56 11.81
N ARG A 168 3.32 2.71 12.38
CA ARG A 168 4.56 3.44 12.06
C ARG A 168 5.08 4.12 13.33
N ASN A 169 6.40 4.28 13.42
CA ASN A 169 7.04 4.96 14.54
C ASN A 169 7.03 6.50 14.43
N HIS A 170 6.95 7.05 13.21
CA HIS A 170 7.27 8.45 12.93
C HIS A 170 6.04 9.34 12.64
N ARG A 171 4.85 8.75 12.44
CA ARG A 171 3.62 9.49 12.11
C ARG A 171 2.35 8.76 12.58
N PRO A 172 1.22 9.46 12.75
CA PRO A 172 -0.07 8.83 13.00
C PRO A 172 -0.46 7.90 11.84
N VAL A 173 -1.17 6.82 12.18
CA VAL A 173 -1.66 5.83 11.22
C VAL A 173 -3.14 5.55 11.47
N HIS A 174 -3.85 5.15 10.42
CA HIS A 174 -5.23 4.69 10.52
C HIS A 174 -5.43 3.46 9.63
N ASP A 175 -6.03 2.44 10.23
CA ASP A 175 -6.37 1.19 9.56
C ASP A 175 -7.72 0.70 10.11
N LEU A 176 -8.50 0.02 9.25
CA LEU A 176 -9.82 -0.47 9.63
C LEU A 176 -9.79 -1.43 10.81
N SER A 177 -8.64 -2.03 11.15
CA SER A 177 -8.52 -2.92 12.30
C SER A 177 -8.34 -2.19 13.64
N HIS A 178 -8.07 -0.88 13.65
CA HIS A 178 -7.93 -0.09 14.87
C HIS A 178 -9.29 0.08 15.58
N GLY A 179 -9.28 0.08 16.92
CA GLY A 179 -10.50 0.18 17.73
C GLY A 179 -11.32 -1.12 17.85
N TRP A 180 -10.98 -2.17 17.10
CA TRP A 180 -11.62 -3.48 17.21
C TRP A 180 -10.95 -4.39 18.25
N GLY A 181 -11.74 -5.29 18.84
CA GLY A 181 -11.21 -6.32 19.75
C GLY A 181 -10.24 -7.29 19.06
N ASN A 182 -9.45 -8.02 19.87
CA ASN A 182 -8.36 -8.91 19.41
C ASN A 182 -8.74 -9.94 18.35
N ASN A 183 -10.00 -10.37 18.26
CA ASN A 183 -10.48 -11.29 17.23
C ASN A 183 -11.04 -10.55 16.01
N SER A 184 -11.76 -9.46 16.22
CA SER A 184 -12.44 -8.72 15.16
C SER A 184 -11.46 -7.99 14.24
N ARG A 185 -10.31 -7.54 14.77
CA ARG A 185 -9.30 -6.82 13.98
C ARG A 185 -8.74 -7.62 12.79
N TRP A 186 -8.70 -8.96 12.90
CA TRP A 186 -8.19 -9.85 11.85
C TRP A 186 -9.20 -10.15 10.76
N ARG A 187 -10.43 -9.62 10.86
CA ARG A 187 -11.43 -9.72 9.78
C ARG A 187 -11.25 -8.66 8.70
N THR A 188 -10.32 -7.73 8.90
CA THR A 188 -9.95 -6.68 7.95
C THR A 188 -9.37 -7.30 6.68
N ALA A 189 -9.89 -6.90 5.52
CA ALA A 189 -9.31 -7.28 4.24
C ALA A 189 -8.08 -6.42 3.94
N PHE A 190 -7.08 -7.04 3.32
CA PHE A 190 -5.94 -6.32 2.75
C PHE A 190 -6.40 -5.48 1.55
N HIS A 191 -6.06 -4.19 1.53
CA HIS A 191 -6.28 -3.35 0.35
C HIS A 191 -5.33 -3.77 -0.77
N ARG A 192 -5.82 -3.87 -2.00
CA ARG A 192 -5.01 -4.38 -3.11
C ARG A 192 -4.71 -3.30 -4.13
N THR A 193 -3.42 -2.97 -4.27
CA THR A 193 -2.91 -2.08 -5.32
C THR A 193 -2.04 -2.87 -6.28
N TYR A 194 -2.34 -2.83 -7.57
CA TYR A 194 -1.61 -3.56 -8.60
C TYR A 194 -0.87 -2.63 -9.55
N GLU A 195 0.30 -3.05 -10.01
CA GLU A 195 1.01 -2.45 -11.15
C GLU A 195 1.06 -3.48 -12.29
N ILE A 196 0.43 -3.15 -13.42
CA ILE A 196 0.28 -4.04 -14.57
C ILE A 196 0.70 -3.29 -15.82
N GLY A 197 1.87 -3.63 -16.37
CA GLY A 197 2.42 -2.91 -17.52
C GLY A 197 2.59 -1.42 -17.22
N ASN A 198 1.85 -0.57 -17.94
CA ASN A 198 1.83 0.88 -17.72
C ASN A 198 0.64 1.34 -16.86
N LEU A 199 -0.07 0.44 -16.19
CA LEU A 199 -1.25 0.77 -15.36
C LEU A 199 -0.92 0.61 -13.89
N THR A 200 -1.40 1.53 -13.07
CA THR A 200 -1.46 1.38 -11.61
C THR A 200 -2.91 1.40 -11.17
N LEU A 201 -3.36 0.34 -10.52
CA LEU A 201 -4.73 0.16 -10.06
C LEU A 201 -4.76 0.23 -8.52
N TYR A 202 -5.41 1.23 -7.96
CA TYR A 202 -5.43 1.50 -6.52
C TYR A 202 -6.67 0.90 -5.87
N ASN A 203 -6.46 0.15 -4.78
CA ASN A 203 -7.50 -0.41 -3.93
C ASN A 203 -8.65 -1.03 -4.77
N VAL A 204 -8.31 -2.05 -5.56
CA VAL A 204 -9.20 -2.60 -6.60
C VAL A 204 -10.51 -3.20 -6.06
N ASP A 205 -10.61 -3.41 -4.74
CA ASP A 205 -11.82 -3.89 -4.07
C ASP A 205 -12.72 -2.75 -3.56
N GLY A 206 -12.34 -1.50 -3.78
CA GLY A 206 -13.16 -0.33 -3.46
C GLY A 206 -14.45 -0.28 -4.28
N SER A 207 -15.50 0.26 -3.69
CA SER A 207 -16.83 0.38 -4.30
C SER A 207 -17.13 1.76 -4.90
N ILE A 208 -16.32 2.78 -4.60
CA ILE A 208 -16.47 4.15 -5.08
C ILE A 208 -15.32 4.46 -6.04
N ASP A 209 -15.63 4.60 -7.32
CA ASP A 209 -14.63 4.90 -8.34
C ASP A 209 -14.36 6.41 -8.41
N LEU A 210 -13.15 6.84 -8.04
CA LEU A 210 -12.74 8.24 -8.08
C LEU A 210 -12.37 8.74 -9.48
N ALA A 211 -12.41 7.88 -10.50
CA ALA A 211 -12.36 8.30 -11.90
C ALA A 211 -13.71 8.82 -12.41
N ASP A 212 -14.82 8.49 -11.73
CA ASP A 212 -16.14 9.00 -12.05
C ASP A 212 -16.27 10.47 -11.60
N PRO A 213 -16.54 11.42 -12.51
CA PRO A 213 -16.81 12.81 -12.13
C PRO A 213 -17.98 12.96 -11.14
N GLU A 214 -18.96 12.04 -11.14
CA GLU A 214 -20.11 12.04 -10.23
C GLU A 214 -19.76 11.49 -8.83
N ALA A 215 -18.58 10.89 -8.64
CA ALA A 215 -18.11 10.45 -7.33
C ALA A 215 -18.07 11.60 -6.31
N ALA A 216 -17.88 12.84 -6.78
CA ALA A 216 -17.92 14.03 -5.94
C ALA A 216 -19.27 14.21 -5.22
N GLU A 217 -20.40 13.81 -5.82
CA GLU A 217 -21.72 13.87 -5.15
C GLU A 217 -21.85 12.74 -4.12
N THR A 218 -21.40 11.52 -4.47
CA THR A 218 -21.35 10.39 -3.53
C THR A 218 -20.53 10.72 -2.28
N LEU A 219 -19.38 11.38 -2.46
CA LEU A 219 -18.50 11.82 -1.37
C LEU A 219 -19.12 12.93 -0.50
N LYS A 220 -20.06 13.72 -1.02
CA LYS A 220 -20.80 14.73 -0.25
C LYS A 220 -21.91 14.10 0.59
N ASP A 221 -22.61 13.11 0.03
CA ASP A 221 -23.72 12.41 0.68
C ASP A 221 -23.27 11.47 1.80
N LEU A 222 -22.05 10.93 1.69
CA LEU A 222 -21.32 10.33 2.81
C LEU A 222 -20.90 11.48 3.76
N GLU A 223 -21.82 11.90 4.64
CA GLU A 223 -21.84 13.07 5.55
C GLU A 223 -20.56 13.39 6.40
N LEU A 224 -19.38 12.87 6.10
CA LEU A 224 -18.16 13.01 6.91
C LEU A 224 -16.98 13.73 6.26
N GLN A 225 -16.98 14.11 4.96
CA GLN A 225 -15.70 14.54 4.36
C GLN A 225 -15.63 15.88 3.62
N ARG A 226 -16.73 16.46 3.07
CA ARG A 226 -16.69 17.74 2.30
C ARG A 226 -15.44 17.89 1.41
N LEU A 227 -14.96 16.78 0.88
CA LEU A 227 -13.66 16.67 0.29
C LEU A 227 -13.82 16.85 -1.21
N ALA A 228 -13.00 17.69 -1.83
CA ALA A 228 -13.01 17.79 -3.28
C ALA A 228 -12.51 16.47 -3.89
N LEU A 229 -12.99 16.11 -5.09
CA LEU A 229 -12.57 14.87 -5.77
C LEU A 229 -11.04 14.76 -5.89
N VAL A 230 -10.36 15.88 -6.18
CA VAL A 230 -8.89 15.92 -6.27
C VAL A 230 -8.19 15.60 -4.95
N GLU A 231 -8.77 15.98 -3.81
CA GLU A 231 -8.25 15.65 -2.49
C GLU A 231 -8.49 14.16 -2.18
N ALA A 232 -9.58 13.56 -2.68
CA ALA A 232 -9.86 12.13 -2.49
C ALA A 232 -8.86 11.30 -3.27
N GLN A 233 -8.57 11.74 -4.50
CA GLN A 233 -7.55 11.15 -5.36
C GLN A 233 -6.15 11.32 -4.75
N GLU A 234 -5.82 12.50 -4.19
CA GLU A 234 -4.59 12.72 -3.42
C GLU A 234 -4.44 11.67 -2.31
N LEU A 235 -5.49 11.56 -1.49
CA LEU A 235 -5.49 10.67 -0.34
C LEU A 235 -5.38 9.19 -0.75
N LEU A 236 -6.02 8.78 -1.84
CA LEU A 236 -5.94 7.40 -2.33
C LEU A 236 -4.52 7.06 -2.83
N ILE A 237 -3.90 7.95 -3.61
CA ILE A 237 -2.57 7.66 -4.18
C ILE A 237 -1.47 7.78 -3.13
N HIS A 238 -1.50 8.81 -2.27
CA HIS A 238 -0.47 9.03 -1.25
C HIS A 238 -0.73 8.25 0.04
N ARG A 239 -1.97 7.76 0.25
CA ARG A 239 -2.48 7.21 1.51
C ARG A 239 -2.47 8.21 2.68
N CYS A 240 -2.18 9.47 2.42
CA CYS A 240 -2.11 10.52 3.41
C CYS A 240 -2.30 11.87 2.72
N GLN A 241 -2.53 12.92 3.49
CA GLN A 241 -2.55 14.28 2.96
C GLN A 241 -1.12 14.74 2.72
N VAL A 242 -0.85 15.27 1.54
CA VAL A 242 0.46 15.87 1.21
C VAL A 242 0.39 17.38 1.10
N GLY A 243 -0.79 17.94 0.80
CA GLY A 243 -1.04 19.38 0.76
C GLY A 243 -1.54 19.97 2.07
N ALA A 244 -1.48 21.31 2.16
CA ALA A 244 -2.07 22.07 3.25
C ALA A 244 -3.59 22.21 3.07
N SER A 245 -4.32 21.12 3.30
CA SER A 245 -5.79 21.09 3.30
C SER A 245 -6.38 21.46 4.67
N ARG A 246 -7.63 21.95 4.69
CA ARG A 246 -8.32 22.43 5.89
C ARG A 246 -8.80 21.24 6.73
N GLN A 247 -8.27 21.15 7.95
CA GLN A 247 -8.64 20.21 9.02
C GLN A 247 -8.36 18.74 8.66
N MET A 248 -7.22 18.24 9.16
CA MET A 248 -7.06 16.82 9.47
C MET A 248 -8.29 16.42 10.30
N HIS A 249 -9.13 15.45 9.92
CA HIS A 249 -9.82 14.49 10.81
C HIS A 249 -10.69 13.51 10.00
N ASP A 250 -10.63 12.24 10.39
CA ASP A 250 -11.55 11.13 10.11
C ASP A 250 -11.99 10.89 8.65
N TYR A 251 -11.05 10.95 7.70
CA TYR A 251 -11.32 10.44 6.35
C TYR A 251 -11.47 8.91 6.38
N PHE A 252 -12.20 8.41 5.39
CA PHE A 252 -12.56 7.01 5.24
C PHE A 252 -12.33 6.55 3.80
N PRO A 253 -11.06 6.46 3.34
CA PRO A 253 -10.72 6.19 1.94
C PRO A 253 -10.88 4.72 1.53
N TYR A 254 -11.32 3.86 2.45
CA TYR A 254 -11.22 2.40 2.31
C TYR A 254 -12.09 1.80 1.22
N ASP A 255 -13.15 2.52 0.83
CA ASP A 255 -14.05 2.12 -0.25
C ASP A 255 -13.70 2.76 -1.59
N TRP A 256 -12.63 3.54 -1.67
CA TRP A 256 -12.28 4.27 -2.90
C TRP A 256 -11.38 3.46 -3.81
N THR A 257 -11.60 3.56 -5.10
CA THR A 257 -10.79 2.92 -6.13
C THR A 257 -10.53 3.87 -7.30
N MET A 258 -9.46 3.61 -8.05
CA MET A 258 -9.08 4.38 -9.25
C MET A 258 -7.95 3.64 -9.98
N ALA A 259 -7.87 3.76 -11.30
CA ALA A 259 -6.68 3.42 -12.07
C ALA A 259 -6.00 4.66 -12.66
N ILE A 260 -4.67 4.56 -12.83
CA ILE A 260 -3.84 5.55 -13.47
C ILE A 260 -3.05 4.90 -14.60
N ALA A 261 -3.11 5.48 -15.80
CA ALA A 261 -2.25 5.14 -16.91
C ALA A 261 -0.90 5.90 -16.86
N GLY A 262 0.17 5.20 -17.22
CA GLY A 262 1.55 5.67 -17.12
C GLY A 262 2.10 5.59 -15.70
N ASN A 263 3.22 6.28 -15.47
CA ASN A 263 3.79 6.45 -14.13
C ASN A 263 2.92 7.47 -13.36
N PRO A 264 2.29 7.11 -12.22
CA PRO A 264 1.56 8.05 -11.40
C PRO A 264 2.44 9.23 -10.99
N GLN A 265 1.98 10.45 -11.27
CA GLN A 265 2.64 11.71 -10.92
C GLN A 265 1.73 12.53 -10.00
N TRP A 266 2.32 13.44 -9.23
CA TRP A 266 1.58 14.46 -8.50
C TRP A 266 2.02 15.86 -8.94
N PRO A 267 1.08 16.78 -9.23
CA PRO A 267 -0.38 16.59 -9.32
C PRO A 267 -0.81 15.58 -10.38
N LEU A 268 -1.96 14.95 -10.16
CA LEU A 268 -2.54 14.02 -11.15
C LEU A 268 -2.94 14.75 -12.43
N ARG A 269 -2.77 14.07 -13.55
CA ARG A 269 -3.24 14.52 -14.86
C ARG A 269 -4.58 13.87 -15.17
N PRO A 270 -5.67 14.62 -15.38
CA PRO A 270 -7.01 14.05 -15.59
C PRO A 270 -7.06 13.05 -16.74
N GLU A 271 -6.28 13.25 -17.81
CA GLU A 271 -6.21 12.36 -18.97
C GLU A 271 -5.62 10.98 -18.67
N ASN A 272 -4.94 10.82 -17.53
CA ASN A 272 -4.37 9.54 -17.12
C ASN A 272 -5.27 8.79 -16.12
N ILE A 273 -6.32 9.41 -15.60
CA ILE A 273 -7.23 8.82 -14.62
C ILE A 273 -8.31 8.03 -15.35
N MET A 274 -8.54 6.79 -14.92
CA MET A 274 -9.56 5.92 -15.49
C MET A 274 -10.13 4.97 -14.45
N SER A 275 -11.30 4.40 -14.74
CA SER A 275 -11.90 3.36 -13.90
C SER A 275 -11.08 2.07 -13.92
N ILE A 276 -11.23 1.25 -12.88
CA ILE A 276 -10.67 -0.11 -12.85
C ILE A 276 -11.22 -0.94 -14.02
N GLU A 277 -12.49 -0.78 -14.36
CA GLU A 277 -13.14 -1.51 -15.46
C GLU A 277 -12.52 -1.18 -16.82
N GLN A 278 -12.29 0.11 -17.09
CA GLN A 278 -11.58 0.56 -18.30
C GLN A 278 -10.15 0.03 -18.34
N ALA A 279 -9.40 0.12 -17.24
CA ALA A 279 -8.04 -0.39 -17.14
C ALA A 279 -7.96 -1.91 -17.40
N LEU A 280 -8.93 -2.67 -16.88
CA LEU A 280 -9.03 -4.11 -17.12
C LEU A 280 -9.37 -4.43 -18.58
N ALA A 281 -10.25 -3.64 -19.21
CA ALA A 281 -10.55 -3.81 -20.63
C ALA A 281 -9.30 -3.54 -21.51
N ASP A 282 -8.56 -2.48 -21.21
CA ASP A 282 -7.36 -2.08 -21.97
C ASP A 282 -6.20 -3.08 -21.81
N SER A 283 -6.04 -3.69 -20.63
CA SER A 283 -5.00 -4.69 -20.39
C SER A 283 -5.25 -5.99 -21.18
N LEU A 284 -6.51 -6.41 -21.35
CA LEU A 284 -6.88 -7.60 -22.12
C LEU A 284 -6.68 -7.44 -23.63
N VAL A 285 -6.80 -6.22 -24.15
CA VAL A 285 -6.57 -5.93 -25.59
C VAL A 285 -5.09 -6.03 -25.95
N ASN A 286 -4.19 -5.70 -25.01
CA ASN A 286 -2.74 -5.72 -25.22
C ASN A 286 -2.08 -7.10 -25.00
N GLU A 287 -2.82 -8.09 -24.49
CA GLU A 287 -2.35 -9.47 -24.35
C GLU A 287 -2.63 -10.37 -25.58
N GLN A 288 -3.18 -9.84 -26.68
CA GLN A 288 -3.25 -10.61 -27.93
C GLN A 288 -1.83 -10.88 -28.47
N PRO A 289 -1.46 -12.15 -28.79
CA PRO A 289 -0.17 -12.42 -29.38
C PRO A 289 -0.06 -11.65 -30.70
N LEU A 290 1.06 -10.95 -30.90
CA LEU A 290 1.50 -10.56 -32.24
C LEU A 290 1.42 -11.81 -33.11
N ALA A 291 0.42 -11.87 -34.00
CA ALA A 291 0.28 -12.96 -34.95
C ALA A 291 1.57 -13.05 -35.76
N GLU A 292 2.16 -14.26 -35.77
CA GLU A 292 3.36 -14.62 -36.53
C GLU A 292 3.23 -14.32 -38.03
#